data_AF-A0A2M7U0T2-F1
#
_entry.id   AF-A0A2M7U0T2-F1
#
_cell.length_a   1.000
_cell.length_b   1.000
_cell.length_c   1.000
_cell.angle_alpha   90.00
_cell.angle_beta   90.00
_cell.angle_gamma   90.00
#
_symmetry.space_group_name_H-M   'P 1'
#
loop_
_entity.id
_entity.type
_entity.pdbx_description
1 polymer ?
#
loop_
_entity_poly.entity_id
_entity_poly.type
_entity_poly.pdbx_seq_one_letter_code
_entity_poly.pdbx_strand_id
1 'polypeptide(L)'
;MKKSLIVTTITLSISLFFGALAIIIALLDTEFHFQWLSLSLHFFSVASILVYAFIHKTIRLSIKSYTEMLLLLFVGLVAVVSRFLYLSTYPFVAVMDEVRDAGLDGVKIVSSSIENIFYYGSYEAHGLIIPTISSFFYQYFPQSVMMYRLPTAIIGSGEILLIYLLMRRWGNRYSAIISSITLATLPLHLFFSRTQLVVILSSFLTTLLLFAFYRHQKDRRIISYASIGMFLGFSLNFHASIRIVTVIITLFVFIFLLFEKKGVIDKILKGSLLTVFIIVGFGPRLLFTSPKIFFHTRRLPITEKYQNSSFWTSQSALKGINLYKESLLVFVSAPTNFWYSDQKPIFDYVTSSLFIIGLGSLILRRKDPLSYVVIALIFIVPLTNSAFTDVINSDHRISPLYPIGSLVVGIGGYAILQYIKSVKMRWLLTVIFVLYLLYQVQFFFSNQKAELTSDKSEYLHMQMIYLLQKRNYQGRKICVVSSEELSRNFQELHHREQREYFLPDTEVFLSSDTRREDNVLIIYQGECIEYHLDPINIFKLKCNESNKFMCPHDNEVDFYFYYE
;
A
#
# COMPACT_ATOMS: atom_id res chain seq x y z
N MET A 1 -26.53 -8.10 31.89
CA MET A 1 -25.38 -7.18 31.98
C MET A 1 -24.08 -7.85 32.45
N LYS A 2 -24.09 -8.70 33.49
CA LYS A 2 -22.84 -9.30 34.01
C LYS A 2 -22.02 -10.10 32.97
N LYS A 3 -22.66 -10.92 32.12
CA LYS A 3 -21.96 -11.75 31.12
C LYS A 3 -21.17 -10.94 30.08
N SER A 4 -21.73 -9.86 29.53
CA SER A 4 -21.01 -9.04 28.53
C SER A 4 -19.84 -8.28 29.14
N LEU A 5 -19.97 -7.83 30.39
CA LEU A 5 -18.88 -7.16 31.11
C LEU A 5 -17.74 -8.14 31.36
N ILE A 6 -18.03 -9.35 31.85
CA ILE A 6 -17.05 -10.41 32.08
C ILE A 6 -16.26 -10.73 30.79
N VAL A 7 -16.95 -10.98 29.68
CA VAL A 7 -16.27 -11.29 28.40
C VAL A 7 -15.40 -10.12 27.92
N THR A 8 -15.89 -8.89 28.09
CA THR A 8 -15.12 -7.69 27.74
C THR A 8 -13.84 -7.59 28.57
N THR A 9 -13.94 -7.74 29.89
CA THR A 9 -12.78 -7.69 30.78
C THR A 9 -11.79 -8.79 30.45
N ILE A 10 -12.25 -10.04 30.27
CA ILE A 10 -11.38 -11.17 29.88
C ILE A 10 -10.64 -10.87 28.58
N THR A 11 -11.34 -10.35 27.56
CA THR A 11 -10.72 -10.02 26.27
C THR A 11 -9.65 -8.95 26.43
N LEU A 12 -9.95 -7.87 27.16
CA LEU A 12 -8.98 -6.80 27.40
C LEU A 12 -7.76 -7.30 28.17
N SER A 13 -7.97 -8.13 29.20
CA SER A 13 -6.88 -8.72 29.97
C SER A 13 -6.02 -9.66 29.14
N ILE A 14 -6.62 -10.51 28.31
CA ILE A 14 -5.90 -11.40 27.38
C ILE A 14 -5.06 -10.58 26.40
N SER A 15 -5.68 -9.60 25.75
CA SER A 15 -4.97 -8.75 24.77
C SER A 15 -3.81 -7.99 25.42
N LEU A 16 -4.05 -7.37 26.58
CA LEU A 16 -3.01 -6.65 27.32
C LEU A 16 -1.87 -7.57 27.77
N PHE A 17 -2.20 -8.75 28.32
CA PHE A 17 -1.22 -9.73 28.78
C PHE A 17 -0.31 -10.17 27.63
N PHE A 18 -0.88 -10.62 26.51
CA PHE A 18 -0.09 -11.12 25.38
C PHE A 18 0.73 -10.03 24.69
N GLY A 19 0.18 -8.81 24.56
CA GLY A 19 0.94 -7.72 23.96
C GLY A 19 2.05 -7.19 24.86
N ALA A 20 1.83 -7.12 26.17
CA ALA A 20 2.89 -6.79 27.13
C ALA A 20 3.97 -7.88 27.14
N LEU A 21 3.58 -9.16 27.13
CA LEU A 21 4.50 -10.28 27.06
C LEU A 21 5.34 -10.26 25.77
N ALA A 22 4.72 -9.92 24.62
CA ALA A 22 5.45 -9.76 23.36
C ALA A 22 6.56 -8.69 23.47
N ILE A 23 6.23 -7.52 24.04
CA ILE A 23 7.19 -6.42 24.26
C ILE A 23 8.29 -6.85 25.24
N ILE A 24 7.93 -7.50 26.35
CA ILE A 24 8.90 -7.97 27.36
C ILE A 24 9.86 -8.99 26.75
N ILE A 25 9.36 -9.96 26.00
CA ILE A 25 10.20 -10.96 25.32
C ILE A 25 11.17 -10.25 24.37
N ALA A 26 10.68 -9.34 23.51
CA ALA A 26 11.54 -8.62 22.57
C ALA A 26 12.56 -7.69 23.27
N LEU A 27 12.26 -7.21 24.47
CA LEU A 27 13.18 -6.40 25.28
C LEU A 27 14.30 -7.26 25.90
N LEU A 28 13.97 -8.47 26.33
CA LEU A 28 14.92 -9.39 26.98
C LEU A 28 15.72 -10.23 25.99
N ASP A 29 15.18 -10.44 24.80
CA ASP A 29 15.75 -11.28 23.74
C ASP A 29 16.74 -10.49 22.87
N THR A 30 17.91 -10.18 23.43
CA THR A 30 18.95 -9.36 22.77
C THR A 30 19.52 -10.01 21.50
N GLU A 31 19.39 -11.33 21.37
CA GLU A 31 19.85 -12.13 20.21
C GLU A 31 18.69 -12.58 19.31
N PHE A 32 17.46 -12.16 19.59
CA PHE A 32 16.27 -12.41 18.78
C PHE A 32 15.90 -13.90 18.53
N HIS A 33 16.27 -14.81 19.44
CA HIS A 33 15.92 -16.24 19.35
C HIS A 33 14.41 -16.51 19.45
N PHE A 34 13.67 -15.63 20.13
CA PHE A 34 12.24 -15.73 20.40
C PHE A 34 11.41 -14.72 19.60
N GLN A 35 11.96 -14.13 18.54
CA GLN A 35 11.26 -13.12 17.73
C GLN A 35 9.92 -13.60 17.16
N TRP A 36 9.83 -14.85 16.70
CA TRP A 36 8.59 -15.43 16.16
C TRP A 36 7.54 -15.66 17.24
N LEU A 37 7.96 -16.02 18.45
CA LEU A 37 7.08 -16.11 19.60
C LEU A 37 6.55 -14.71 19.95
N SER A 38 7.43 -13.72 20.07
CA SER A 38 7.03 -12.33 20.35
C SER A 38 6.05 -11.80 19.29
N LEU A 39 6.34 -12.02 18.00
CA LEU A 39 5.45 -11.66 16.90
C LEU A 39 4.09 -12.35 17.03
N SER A 40 4.08 -13.66 17.26
CA SER A 40 2.84 -14.45 17.40
C SER A 40 1.98 -13.96 18.56
N LEU A 41 2.59 -13.61 19.70
CA LEU A 41 1.89 -13.06 20.87
C LEU A 41 1.33 -11.66 20.57
N HIS A 42 2.06 -10.82 19.83
CA HIS A 42 1.56 -9.52 19.38
C HIS A 42 0.38 -9.65 18.42
N PHE A 43 0.47 -10.51 17.41
CA PHE A 43 -0.63 -10.80 16.49
C PHE A 43 -1.83 -11.42 17.23
N PHE A 44 -1.60 -12.32 18.19
CA PHE A 44 -2.67 -12.87 19.02
C PHE A 44 -3.36 -11.79 19.85
N SER A 45 -2.59 -10.85 20.41
CA SER A 45 -3.12 -9.70 21.13
C SER A 45 -4.05 -8.85 20.25
N VAL A 46 -3.63 -8.51 19.02
CA VAL A 46 -4.44 -7.78 18.04
C VAL A 46 -5.67 -8.60 17.61
N ALA A 47 -5.47 -9.88 17.30
CA ALA A 47 -6.52 -10.78 16.84
C ALA A 47 -7.60 -11.01 17.90
N SER A 48 -7.25 -11.08 19.18
CA SER A 48 -8.22 -11.26 20.27
C SER A 48 -9.27 -10.14 20.31
N ILE A 49 -8.85 -8.90 20.07
CA ILE A 49 -9.73 -7.72 19.98
C ILE A 49 -10.61 -7.80 18.73
N LEU A 50 -10.05 -8.21 17.58
CA LEU A 50 -10.79 -8.42 16.34
C LEU A 50 -11.86 -9.51 16.49
N VAL A 51 -11.49 -10.64 17.09
CA VAL A 51 -12.38 -11.78 17.35
C VAL A 51 -13.51 -11.37 18.29
N TYR A 52 -13.22 -10.64 19.37
CA TYR A 52 -14.26 -10.07 20.22
C TYR A 52 -15.20 -9.16 19.43
N ALA A 53 -14.65 -8.27 18.61
CA ALA A 53 -15.43 -7.37 17.77
C ALA A 53 -16.30 -8.14 16.75
N PHE A 54 -15.87 -9.31 16.30
CA PHE A 54 -16.67 -10.16 15.42
C PHE A 54 -17.78 -10.92 16.19
N ILE A 55 -17.41 -11.64 17.27
CA ILE A 55 -18.31 -12.49 18.07
C ILE A 55 -19.46 -11.69 18.69
N HIS A 56 -19.19 -10.49 19.22
CA HIS A 56 -20.22 -9.67 19.84
C HIS A 56 -21.12 -8.92 18.84
N LYS A 57 -21.14 -9.38 17.58
CA LYS A 57 -21.95 -8.83 16.47
C LYS A 57 -21.70 -7.35 16.23
N THR A 58 -20.61 -6.83 16.75
CA THR A 58 -20.08 -5.47 16.55
C THR A 58 -19.78 -5.27 15.05
N ILE A 59 -19.30 -6.32 14.37
CA ILE A 59 -19.09 -6.40 12.92
C ILE A 59 -20.13 -7.33 12.27
N ARG A 60 -21.43 -7.18 12.57
CA ARG A 60 -22.45 -7.92 11.80
C ARG A 60 -22.53 -7.35 10.39
N LEU A 61 -22.24 -8.14 9.37
CA LEU A 61 -22.61 -7.82 7.98
C LEU A 61 -24.14 -7.66 7.98
N SER A 62 -24.62 -6.42 8.05
CA SER A 62 -26.05 -6.11 8.07
C SER A 62 -26.57 -6.18 6.63
N ILE A 63 -26.44 -7.35 6.01
CA ILE A 63 -27.07 -7.66 4.75
C ILE A 63 -28.54 -7.86 5.07
N LYS A 64 -29.35 -6.85 4.80
CA LYS A 64 -30.79 -6.84 5.10
C LYS A 64 -31.64 -7.36 3.94
N SER A 65 -31.05 -7.48 2.74
CA SER A 65 -31.78 -7.88 1.54
C SER A 65 -30.90 -8.67 0.57
N TYR A 66 -31.55 -9.47 -0.27
CA TYR A 66 -30.90 -10.21 -1.35
C TYR A 66 -30.13 -9.27 -2.30
N THR A 67 -30.69 -8.09 -2.60
CA THR A 67 -30.01 -7.06 -3.40
C THR A 67 -28.69 -6.62 -2.78
N GLU A 68 -28.63 -6.42 -1.47
CA GLU A 68 -27.38 -6.04 -0.81
C GLU A 68 -26.32 -7.14 -0.87
N MET A 69 -26.75 -8.40 -0.80
CA MET A 69 -25.86 -9.55 -0.96
C MET A 69 -25.31 -9.60 -2.39
N LEU A 70 -26.18 -9.44 -3.40
CA LEU A 70 -25.75 -9.39 -4.81
C LEU A 70 -24.79 -8.25 -5.09
N LEU A 71 -25.02 -7.05 -4.54
CA LEU A 71 -24.10 -5.92 -4.69
C LEU A 71 -22.75 -6.19 -4.02
N LEU A 72 -22.75 -6.80 -2.83
CA LEU A 72 -21.51 -7.18 -2.15
C LEU A 72 -20.74 -8.25 -2.94
N LEU A 73 -21.43 -9.27 -3.47
CA LEU A 73 -20.84 -10.29 -4.31
C LEU A 73 -20.29 -9.71 -5.61
N PHE A 74 -21.03 -8.80 -6.24
CA PHE A 74 -20.60 -8.09 -7.44
C PHE A 74 -19.33 -7.26 -7.16
N VAL A 75 -19.34 -6.46 -6.10
CA VAL A 75 -18.15 -5.67 -5.69
C VAL A 75 -16.97 -6.59 -5.37
N GLY A 76 -17.21 -7.71 -4.69
CA GLY A 76 -16.18 -8.71 -4.40
C GLY A 76 -15.61 -9.36 -5.66
N LEU A 77 -16.46 -9.70 -6.62
CA LEU A 77 -16.04 -10.23 -7.91
C LEU A 77 -15.19 -9.23 -8.67
N VAL A 78 -15.63 -7.97 -8.79
CA VAL A 78 -14.85 -6.90 -9.44
C VAL A 78 -13.50 -6.71 -8.73
N ALA A 79 -13.50 -6.67 -7.39
CA ALA A 79 -12.30 -6.49 -6.59
C ALA A 79 -11.26 -7.58 -6.86
N VAL A 80 -11.68 -8.85 -6.83
CA VAL A 80 -10.82 -10.01 -7.07
C VAL A 80 -10.37 -10.06 -8.53
N VAL A 81 -11.30 -9.98 -9.49
CA VAL A 81 -10.96 -10.10 -10.92
C VAL A 81 -9.97 -9.02 -11.32
N SER A 82 -10.21 -7.75 -10.97
CA SER A 82 -9.33 -6.66 -11.41
C SER A 82 -7.92 -6.72 -10.80
N ARG A 83 -7.73 -7.42 -9.67
CA ARG A 83 -6.43 -7.56 -8.99
C ARG A 83 -5.68 -8.80 -9.40
N PHE A 84 -6.38 -9.91 -9.59
CA PHE A 84 -5.76 -11.20 -9.88
C PHE A 84 -5.55 -11.44 -11.38
N LEU A 85 -6.29 -10.76 -12.25
CA LEU A 85 -6.10 -10.85 -13.69
C LEU A 85 -4.67 -10.42 -14.06
N TYR A 86 -3.93 -11.29 -14.77
CA TYR A 86 -2.52 -11.07 -15.18
C TYR A 86 -1.54 -10.79 -14.03
N LEU A 87 -1.84 -11.15 -12.77
CA LEU A 87 -1.04 -10.74 -11.61
C LEU A 87 0.43 -11.18 -11.70
N SER A 88 0.69 -12.35 -12.26
CA SER A 88 2.04 -12.88 -12.47
C SER A 88 2.80 -12.22 -13.62
N THR A 89 2.11 -11.53 -14.54
CA THR A 89 2.70 -11.05 -15.80
C THR A 89 2.65 -9.53 -15.98
N TYR A 90 1.76 -8.82 -15.27
CA TYR A 90 1.62 -7.36 -15.40
C TYR A 90 1.57 -6.66 -14.02
N PRO A 91 2.39 -5.64 -13.76
CA PRO A 91 3.48 -5.17 -14.62
C PRO A 91 4.52 -6.26 -14.88
N PHE A 92 5.20 -6.25 -16.01
CA PHE A 92 6.22 -7.25 -16.32
C PHE A 92 7.48 -6.96 -15.54
N VAL A 93 7.94 -5.71 -15.60
CA VAL A 93 9.09 -5.28 -14.80
C VAL A 93 8.72 -5.29 -13.32
N ALA A 94 9.54 -5.95 -12.52
CA ALA A 94 9.39 -5.98 -11.08
C ALA A 94 9.88 -4.66 -10.48
N VAL A 95 8.98 -3.91 -9.83
CA VAL A 95 9.29 -2.60 -9.25
C VAL A 95 10.41 -2.73 -8.22
N MET A 96 11.49 -1.99 -8.44
CA MET A 96 12.79 -2.13 -7.79
C MET A 96 12.71 -2.19 -6.24
N ASP A 97 12.12 -1.17 -5.61
CA ASP A 97 12.04 -1.11 -4.15
C ASP A 97 11.21 -2.25 -3.53
N GLU A 98 10.19 -2.75 -4.23
CA GLU A 98 9.40 -3.89 -3.71
C GLU A 98 10.19 -5.20 -3.78
N VAL A 99 11.00 -5.39 -4.83
CA VAL A 99 11.88 -6.56 -4.92
C VAL A 99 12.85 -6.57 -3.74
N ARG A 100 13.38 -5.42 -3.33
CA ARG A 100 14.19 -5.32 -2.12
C ARG A 100 13.36 -5.54 -0.84
N ASP A 101 12.36 -4.69 -0.62
CA ASP A 101 11.67 -4.54 0.66
C ASP A 101 10.75 -5.73 0.99
N ALA A 102 10.16 -6.37 -0.02
CA ALA A 102 9.27 -7.52 0.16
C ALA A 102 9.87 -8.82 -0.39
N GLY A 103 10.69 -8.77 -1.44
CA GLY A 103 11.37 -9.94 -1.99
C GLY A 103 12.60 -10.34 -1.18
N LEU A 104 13.72 -9.66 -1.40
CA LEU A 104 15.03 -9.94 -0.80
C LEU A 104 15.00 -9.97 0.71
N ASP A 105 14.46 -8.94 1.35
CA ASP A 105 14.43 -8.89 2.80
C ASP A 105 13.51 -9.97 3.37
N GLY A 106 12.48 -10.38 2.62
CA GLY A 106 11.66 -11.54 2.94
C GLY A 106 12.47 -12.84 2.90
N VAL A 107 13.32 -13.03 1.89
CA VAL A 107 14.25 -14.18 1.80
C VAL A 107 15.24 -14.16 2.96
N LYS A 108 15.83 -12.99 3.27
CA LYS A 108 16.78 -12.82 4.39
C LYS A 108 16.16 -13.14 5.75
N ILE A 109 14.86 -12.89 5.93
CA ILE A 109 14.13 -13.31 7.14
C ILE A 109 14.00 -14.84 7.19
N VAL A 110 13.69 -15.49 6.05
CA VAL A 110 13.59 -16.96 6.00
C VAL A 110 14.95 -17.64 6.22
N SER A 111 16.04 -17.05 5.71
CA SER A 111 17.41 -17.55 5.90
C SER A 111 18.05 -17.14 7.23
N SER A 112 17.31 -16.46 8.12
CA SER A 112 17.80 -15.92 9.39
C SER A 112 18.97 -14.92 9.27
N SER A 113 19.16 -14.30 8.10
CA SER A 113 20.16 -13.24 7.89
C SER A 113 19.69 -11.87 8.42
N ILE A 114 18.37 -11.68 8.53
CA ILE A 114 17.76 -10.59 9.31
C ILE A 114 17.27 -11.20 10.62
N GLU A 115 18.00 -10.92 11.70
CA GLU A 115 17.70 -11.47 13.02
C GLU A 115 16.58 -10.69 13.73
N ASN A 116 16.40 -9.39 13.48
CA ASN A 116 15.40 -8.56 14.17
C ASN A 116 14.27 -8.10 13.24
N ILE A 117 13.18 -8.85 13.18
CA ILE A 117 11.97 -8.50 12.40
C ILE A 117 11.17 -7.28 12.94
N PHE A 118 11.50 -6.78 14.14
CA PHE A 118 10.85 -5.60 14.71
C PHE A 118 11.52 -4.29 14.31
N TYR A 119 12.71 -4.35 13.70
CA TYR A 119 13.43 -3.19 13.21
C TYR A 119 12.77 -2.55 11.97
N TYR A 120 13.45 -1.54 11.42
CA TYR A 120 13.05 -0.84 10.21
C TYR A 120 13.83 -1.34 9.00
N GLY A 121 13.17 -1.37 7.83
CA GLY A 121 13.81 -1.69 6.56
C GLY A 121 14.61 -0.52 5.99
N SER A 122 14.90 -0.57 4.69
CA SER A 122 15.61 0.49 3.98
C SER A 122 15.06 1.88 4.25
N TYR A 123 15.97 2.85 4.37
CA TYR A 123 15.70 4.26 4.66
C TYR A 123 14.95 4.54 5.97
N GLU A 124 14.75 3.56 6.85
CA GLU A 124 13.92 3.66 8.06
C GLU A 124 12.46 4.08 7.76
N ALA A 125 12.02 3.91 6.51
CA ALA A 125 10.74 4.45 6.02
C ALA A 125 9.54 3.56 6.38
N HIS A 126 9.79 2.27 6.55
CA HIS A 126 8.80 1.25 6.87
C HIS A 126 9.40 0.21 7.82
N GLY A 127 8.55 -0.45 8.60
CA GLY A 127 8.99 -1.53 9.45
C GLY A 127 9.18 -2.85 8.69
N LEU A 128 10.05 -3.73 9.17
CA LEU A 128 10.29 -5.07 8.62
C LEU A 128 9.06 -6.01 8.70
N ILE A 129 7.91 -5.51 9.18
CA ILE A 129 6.63 -6.22 9.09
C ILE A 129 6.24 -6.50 7.63
N ILE A 130 6.68 -5.66 6.68
CA ILE A 130 6.43 -5.85 5.25
C ILE A 130 7.10 -7.13 4.73
N PRO A 131 8.45 -7.28 4.80
CA PRO A 131 9.11 -8.51 4.41
C PRO A 131 8.70 -9.71 5.28
N THR A 132 8.29 -9.48 6.53
CA THR A 132 7.76 -10.56 7.38
C THR A 132 6.43 -11.11 6.86
N ILE A 133 5.57 -10.26 6.27
CA ILE A 133 4.32 -10.74 5.66
C ILE A 133 4.62 -11.52 4.38
N SER A 134 5.53 -11.03 3.53
CA SER A 134 5.87 -11.70 2.28
C SER A 134 6.65 -13.00 2.49
N SER A 135 7.43 -13.14 3.56
CA SER A 135 8.19 -14.36 3.88
C SER A 135 7.30 -15.59 4.05
N PHE A 136 6.05 -15.44 4.54
CA PHE A 136 5.07 -16.54 4.59
C PHE A 136 4.72 -17.10 3.20
N PHE A 137 4.84 -16.29 2.14
CA PHE A 137 4.56 -16.70 0.77
C PHE A 137 5.77 -17.30 0.06
N TYR A 138 6.97 -17.15 0.62
CA TYR A 138 8.21 -17.68 0.04
C TYR A 138 8.17 -19.21 -0.13
N GLN A 139 7.53 -19.93 0.80
CA GLN A 139 7.39 -21.39 0.72
C GLN A 139 6.64 -21.87 -0.52
N TYR A 140 5.72 -21.05 -1.05
CA TYR A 140 4.86 -21.40 -2.19
C TYR A 140 5.35 -20.76 -3.49
N PHE A 141 6.00 -19.61 -3.40
CA PHE A 141 6.45 -18.81 -4.54
C PHE A 141 7.89 -18.34 -4.35
N PRO A 142 8.87 -19.26 -4.21
CA PRO A 142 10.26 -18.87 -4.09
C PRO A 142 10.71 -18.15 -5.36
N GLN A 143 11.51 -17.10 -5.20
CA GLN A 143 12.17 -16.38 -6.33
C GLN A 143 11.17 -15.95 -7.42
N SER A 144 9.99 -15.52 -7.00
CA SER A 144 8.88 -15.20 -7.90
C SER A 144 8.21 -13.91 -7.46
N VAL A 145 7.79 -13.08 -8.43
CA VAL A 145 7.01 -11.87 -8.17
C VAL A 145 5.75 -12.17 -7.34
N MET A 146 5.21 -13.39 -7.45
CA MET A 146 4.01 -13.81 -6.71
C MET A 146 4.18 -13.78 -5.19
N MET A 147 5.41 -13.87 -4.67
CA MET A 147 5.71 -13.77 -3.24
C MET A 147 5.16 -12.49 -2.61
N TYR A 148 5.24 -11.35 -3.30
CA TYR A 148 4.77 -10.06 -2.82
C TYR A 148 3.54 -9.53 -3.58
N ARG A 149 3.33 -9.98 -4.84
CA ARG A 149 2.13 -9.63 -5.62
C ARG A 149 0.84 -10.29 -5.13
N LEU A 150 0.94 -11.51 -4.59
CA LEU A 150 -0.23 -12.19 -4.04
C LEU A 150 -0.77 -11.51 -2.77
N PRO A 151 0.04 -11.25 -1.72
CA PRO A 151 -0.46 -10.56 -0.53
C PRO A 151 -0.98 -9.15 -0.85
N THR A 152 -0.32 -8.40 -1.75
CA THR A 152 -0.81 -7.08 -2.19
C THR A 152 -2.21 -7.15 -2.82
N ALA A 153 -2.44 -8.10 -3.73
CA ALA A 153 -3.73 -8.30 -4.39
C ALA A 153 -4.84 -8.69 -3.41
N ILE A 154 -4.52 -9.55 -2.42
CA ILE A 154 -5.44 -9.95 -1.35
C ILE A 154 -5.84 -8.72 -0.51
N ILE A 155 -4.85 -7.95 -0.04
CA ILE A 155 -5.08 -6.76 0.79
C ILE A 155 -5.88 -5.70 0.04
N GLY A 156 -5.52 -5.42 -1.21
CA GLY A 156 -6.25 -4.48 -2.06
C GLY A 156 -7.70 -4.91 -2.31
N SER A 157 -7.96 -6.22 -2.48
CA SER A 157 -9.31 -6.76 -2.64
C SER A 157 -10.12 -6.61 -1.35
N GLY A 158 -9.51 -6.93 -0.21
CA GLY A 158 -10.09 -6.78 1.11
C GLY A 158 -10.46 -5.33 1.44
N GLU A 159 -9.64 -4.37 1.00
CA GLU A 159 -9.90 -2.94 1.19
C GLU A 159 -11.20 -2.48 0.52
N ILE A 160 -11.46 -2.91 -0.72
CA ILE A 160 -12.66 -2.52 -1.46
C ILE A 160 -13.92 -3.00 -0.76
N LEU A 161 -13.88 -4.25 -0.28
CA LEU A 161 -14.96 -4.82 0.51
C LEU A 161 -15.14 -4.02 1.80
N LEU A 162 -14.06 -3.63 2.46
CA LEU A 162 -14.12 -2.81 3.67
C LEU A 162 -14.71 -1.42 3.42
N ILE A 163 -14.38 -0.77 2.28
CA ILE A 163 -15.01 0.48 1.82
C ILE A 163 -16.51 0.28 1.61
N TYR A 164 -16.93 -0.83 1.00
CA TYR A 164 -18.35 -1.12 0.77
C TYR A 164 -19.07 -1.20 2.11
N LEU A 165 -18.51 -1.93 3.07
CA LEU A 165 -19.09 -2.10 4.40
C LEU A 165 -19.11 -0.79 5.19
N LEU A 166 -18.06 0.02 5.12
CA LEU A 166 -18.00 1.34 5.73
C LEU A 166 -19.10 2.23 5.16
N MET A 167 -19.13 2.41 3.84
CA MET A 167 -20.07 3.31 3.18
C MET A 167 -21.51 2.83 3.22
N ARG A 168 -21.74 1.52 3.24
CA ARG A 168 -23.09 0.98 3.45
C ARG A 168 -23.63 1.40 4.81
N ARG A 169 -22.78 1.48 5.83
CA ARG A 169 -23.19 1.86 7.20
C ARG A 169 -23.21 3.37 7.42
N TRP A 170 -22.24 4.09 6.88
CA TRP A 170 -22.09 5.54 7.07
C TRP A 170 -22.98 6.34 6.10
N GLY A 171 -23.06 5.90 4.85
CA GLY A 171 -23.93 6.46 3.83
C GLY A 171 -25.11 5.55 3.54
N ASN A 172 -25.17 5.04 2.32
CA ASN A 172 -26.24 4.17 1.83
C ASN A 172 -25.69 3.22 0.75
N ARG A 173 -26.56 2.38 0.18
CA ARG A 173 -26.17 1.40 -0.84
C ARG A 173 -25.58 2.00 -2.12
N TYR A 174 -26.06 3.18 -2.56
CA TYR A 174 -25.53 3.85 -3.75
C TYR A 174 -24.14 4.40 -3.48
N SER A 175 -23.96 5.12 -2.37
CA SER A 175 -22.62 5.57 -1.98
C SER A 175 -21.66 4.40 -1.76
N ALA A 176 -22.13 3.28 -1.22
CA ALA A 176 -21.32 2.08 -1.03
C ALA A 176 -20.80 1.51 -2.35
N ILE A 177 -21.68 1.24 -3.32
CA ILE A 177 -21.23 0.69 -4.60
C ILE A 177 -20.38 1.71 -5.37
N ILE A 178 -20.75 2.99 -5.37
CA ILE A 178 -19.98 4.02 -6.06
C ILE A 178 -18.58 4.15 -5.47
N SER A 179 -18.44 4.26 -4.14
CA SER A 179 -17.12 4.36 -3.50
C SER A 179 -16.26 3.12 -3.72
N SER A 180 -16.84 1.94 -3.57
CA SER A 180 -16.09 0.69 -3.74
C SER A 180 -15.63 0.48 -5.18
N ILE A 181 -16.50 0.71 -6.17
CA ILE A 181 -16.11 0.57 -7.57
C ILE A 181 -15.12 1.68 -7.94
N THR A 182 -15.27 2.91 -7.45
CA THR A 182 -14.28 3.99 -7.67
C THR A 182 -12.90 3.56 -7.21
N LEU A 183 -12.77 3.02 -5.99
CA LEU A 183 -11.48 2.52 -5.50
C LEU A 183 -11.01 1.30 -6.30
N ALA A 184 -11.94 0.39 -6.65
CA ALA A 184 -11.60 -0.84 -7.36
C ALA A 184 -11.03 -0.60 -8.76
N THR A 185 -11.45 0.48 -9.40
CA THR A 185 -11.06 0.84 -10.77
C THR A 185 -10.09 2.02 -10.83
N LEU A 186 -9.65 2.53 -9.68
CA LEU A 186 -8.65 3.60 -9.60
C LEU A 186 -7.29 3.08 -10.10
N PRO A 187 -6.70 3.64 -11.18
CA PRO A 187 -5.46 3.12 -11.76
C PRO A 187 -4.29 3.03 -10.76
N LEU A 188 -4.15 4.04 -9.90
CA LEU A 188 -3.12 4.05 -8.84
C LEU A 188 -3.32 2.88 -7.85
N HIS A 189 -4.56 2.64 -7.40
CA HIS A 189 -4.84 1.54 -6.48
C HIS A 189 -4.65 0.18 -7.15
N LEU A 190 -5.08 0.04 -8.41
CA LEU A 190 -4.83 -1.16 -9.22
C LEU A 190 -3.34 -1.43 -9.36
N PHE A 191 -2.53 -0.43 -9.71
CA PHE A 191 -1.09 -0.54 -9.81
C PHE A 191 -0.47 -1.00 -8.48
N PHE A 192 -0.67 -0.27 -7.39
CA PHE A 192 -0.05 -0.60 -6.10
C PHE A 192 -0.54 -1.91 -5.48
N SER A 193 -1.79 -2.31 -5.75
CA SER A 193 -2.30 -3.64 -5.36
C SER A 193 -1.67 -4.80 -6.14
N ARG A 194 -0.71 -4.52 -7.04
CA ARG A 194 0.05 -5.50 -7.82
C ARG A 194 1.55 -5.29 -7.71
N THR A 195 2.01 -4.20 -7.11
CA THR A 195 3.43 -3.83 -7.14
C THR A 195 4.03 -3.46 -5.81
N GLN A 196 3.28 -2.95 -4.82
CA GLN A 196 3.89 -2.47 -3.57
C GLN A 196 3.06 -2.79 -2.32
N LEU A 197 3.53 -3.76 -1.54
CA LEU A 197 2.91 -4.18 -0.27
C LEU A 197 2.91 -3.06 0.75
N VAL A 198 4.00 -2.31 0.82
CA VAL A 198 4.17 -1.12 1.68
C VAL A 198 3.03 -0.11 1.46
N VAL A 199 2.69 0.15 0.20
CA VAL A 199 1.73 1.19 -0.19
C VAL A 199 0.30 0.74 0.01
N ILE A 200 -0.03 -0.46 -0.47
CA ILE A 200 -1.40 -0.95 -0.36
C ILE A 200 -1.83 -1.15 1.09
N LEU A 201 -0.90 -1.52 1.98
CA LEU A 201 -1.17 -1.59 3.42
C LEU A 201 -1.49 -0.22 4.03
N SER A 202 -0.83 0.85 3.58
CA SER A 202 -1.14 2.22 4.04
C SER A 202 -2.56 2.66 3.63
N SER A 203 -2.97 2.30 2.40
CA SER A 203 -4.34 2.48 1.93
C SER A 203 -5.33 1.67 2.78
N PHE A 204 -5.11 0.36 2.89
CA PHE A 204 -5.98 -0.55 3.65
C PHE A 204 -6.14 -0.13 5.11
N LEU A 205 -5.05 0.20 5.79
CA LEU A 205 -5.05 0.64 7.18
C LEU A 205 -5.80 1.96 7.35
N THR A 206 -5.72 2.88 6.38
CA THR A 206 -6.53 4.10 6.39
C THR A 206 -8.01 3.76 6.41
N THR A 207 -8.45 2.85 5.54
CA THR A 207 -9.83 2.37 5.50
C THR A 207 -10.24 1.68 6.80
N LEU A 208 -9.36 0.83 7.35
CA LEU A 208 -9.61 0.12 8.61
C LEU A 208 -9.75 1.09 9.78
N LEU A 209 -8.89 2.10 9.87
CA LEU A 209 -8.96 3.12 10.93
C LEU A 209 -10.22 3.97 10.82
N LEU A 210 -10.64 4.35 9.61
CA LEU A 210 -11.92 5.05 9.41
C LEU A 210 -13.11 4.18 9.80
N PHE A 211 -13.07 2.88 9.49
CA PHE A 211 -14.10 1.93 9.92
C PHE A 211 -14.13 1.74 11.44
N ALA A 212 -12.96 1.61 12.07
CA ALA A 212 -12.82 1.52 13.52
C ALA A 212 -13.31 2.80 14.21
N PHE A 213 -12.97 3.97 13.67
CA PHE A 213 -13.45 5.27 14.14
C PHE A 213 -14.96 5.40 14.03
N TYR A 214 -15.53 5.07 12.88
CA TYR A 214 -16.99 5.03 12.69
C TYR A 214 -17.67 4.16 13.76
N ARG A 215 -17.12 2.96 13.99
CA ARG A 215 -17.65 2.01 14.98
C ARG A 215 -17.55 2.57 16.40
N HIS A 216 -16.39 3.12 16.75
CA HIS A 216 -16.13 3.74 18.04
C HIS A 216 -17.16 4.84 18.34
N GLN A 217 -17.44 5.71 17.38
CA GLN A 217 -18.42 6.80 17.54
C GLN A 217 -19.84 6.31 17.80
N LYS A 218 -20.21 5.12 17.30
CA LYS A 218 -21.54 4.53 17.52
C LYS A 218 -21.70 3.83 18.86
N ASP A 219 -20.64 3.21 19.39
CA ASP A 219 -20.74 2.36 20.58
C ASP A 219 -20.16 3.03 21.84
N ARG A 220 -19.10 3.84 21.75
CA ARG A 220 -18.45 4.61 22.84
C ARG A 220 -18.26 3.88 24.19
N ARG A 221 -18.30 2.53 24.18
CA ARG A 221 -18.01 1.66 25.32
C ARG A 221 -16.51 1.60 25.55
N ILE A 222 -16.11 1.20 26.75
CA ILE A 222 -14.71 0.97 27.14
C ILE A 222 -13.94 0.15 26.08
N ILE A 223 -14.50 -0.99 25.66
CA ILE A 223 -13.88 -1.85 24.63
C ILE A 223 -13.64 -1.15 23.29
N SER A 224 -14.44 -0.14 22.95
CA SER A 224 -14.26 0.61 21.71
C SER A 224 -13.03 1.50 21.75
N TYR A 225 -12.64 2.04 22.91
CA TYR A 225 -11.40 2.80 23.10
C TYR A 225 -10.17 1.89 23.00
N ALA A 226 -10.24 0.70 23.62
CA ALA A 226 -9.19 -0.30 23.46
C ALA A 226 -9.06 -0.78 22.01
N SER A 227 -10.18 -1.04 21.33
CA SER A 227 -10.18 -1.54 19.95
C SER A 227 -9.59 -0.52 18.97
N ILE A 228 -10.03 0.75 19.06
CA ILE A 228 -9.46 1.78 18.18
C ILE A 228 -8.01 2.09 18.55
N GLY A 229 -7.66 2.10 19.84
CA GLY A 229 -6.27 2.25 20.29
C GLY A 229 -5.37 1.16 19.73
N MET A 230 -5.81 -0.09 19.76
CA MET A 230 -5.10 -1.24 19.19
C MET A 230 -4.82 -1.04 17.70
N PHE A 231 -5.81 -0.67 16.90
CA PHE A 231 -5.59 -0.45 15.45
C PHE A 231 -4.72 0.78 15.17
N LEU A 232 -4.88 1.85 15.95
CA LEU A 232 -4.02 3.02 15.86
C LEU A 232 -2.56 2.64 16.15
N GLY A 233 -2.30 1.96 17.25
CA GLY A 233 -0.97 1.43 17.57
C GLY A 233 -0.43 0.51 16.48
N PHE A 234 -1.23 -0.47 16.05
CA PHE A 234 -0.83 -1.41 15.01
C PHE A 234 -0.44 -0.72 13.71
N SER A 235 -1.17 0.33 13.31
CA SER A 235 -0.84 1.10 12.10
C SER A 235 0.51 1.83 12.16
N LEU A 236 1.05 2.13 13.35
CA LEU A 236 2.36 2.77 13.50
C LEU A 236 3.52 1.87 13.07
N ASN A 237 3.27 0.58 12.92
CA ASN A 237 4.24 -0.38 12.42
C ASN A 237 4.55 -0.22 10.93
N PHE A 238 3.74 0.51 10.18
CA PHE A 238 3.84 0.55 8.73
C PHE A 238 4.52 1.85 8.25
N HIS A 239 4.42 2.10 6.95
CA HIS A 239 5.05 3.23 6.27
C HIS A 239 4.72 4.58 6.92
N ALA A 240 5.62 5.56 6.80
CA ALA A 240 5.42 6.89 7.36
C ALA A 240 4.10 7.56 6.93
N SER A 241 3.59 7.25 5.73
CA SER A 241 2.35 7.84 5.20
C SER A 241 1.10 7.55 6.03
N ILE A 242 0.98 6.38 6.66
CA ILE A 242 -0.18 6.06 7.50
C ILE A 242 -0.09 6.72 8.88
N ARG A 243 1.12 7.03 9.38
CA ARG A 243 1.31 7.58 10.73
C ARG A 243 0.57 8.89 10.94
N ILE A 244 0.51 9.76 9.93
CA ILE A 244 -0.26 11.00 10.05
C ILE A 244 -1.76 10.74 10.20
N VAL A 245 -2.30 9.76 9.48
CA VAL A 245 -3.71 9.35 9.59
C VAL A 245 -3.99 8.87 11.01
N THR A 246 -3.09 8.04 11.55
CA THR A 246 -3.12 7.56 12.92
C THR A 246 -3.13 8.70 13.92
N VAL A 247 -2.24 9.68 13.78
CA VAL A 247 -2.17 10.85 14.66
C VAL A 247 -3.46 11.66 14.59
N ILE A 248 -3.96 11.98 13.39
CA ILE A 248 -5.20 12.75 13.22
C ILE A 248 -6.38 12.03 13.88
N ILE A 249 -6.56 10.73 13.60
CA ILE A 249 -7.67 9.97 14.19
C ILE A 249 -7.52 9.91 15.72
N THR A 250 -6.31 9.71 16.24
CA THR A 250 -6.03 9.75 17.68
C THR A 250 -6.45 11.09 18.30
N LEU A 251 -6.06 12.21 17.70
CA LEU A 251 -6.44 13.55 18.14
C LEU A 251 -7.97 13.73 18.15
N PHE A 252 -8.66 13.31 17.09
CA PHE A 252 -10.12 13.39 17.06
C PHE A 252 -10.78 12.53 18.14
N VAL A 253 -10.29 11.31 18.41
CA VAL A 253 -10.81 10.48 19.51
C VAL A 253 -10.66 11.19 20.85
N PHE A 254 -9.49 11.79 21.13
CA PHE A 254 -9.28 12.58 22.36
C PHE A 254 -10.18 13.81 22.41
N ILE A 255 -10.30 14.57 21.33
CA ILE A 255 -11.20 15.74 21.25
C ILE A 255 -12.64 15.32 21.58
N PHE A 256 -13.15 14.26 20.95
CA PHE A 256 -14.50 13.78 21.23
C PHE A 256 -14.68 13.25 22.65
N LEU A 257 -13.63 12.64 23.22
CA LEU A 257 -13.61 12.21 24.62
C LEU A 257 -13.74 13.40 25.59
N LEU A 258 -13.04 14.51 25.31
CA LEU A 258 -13.10 15.73 26.11
C LEU A 258 -14.51 16.34 26.13
N PHE A 259 -15.23 16.27 25.00
CA PHE A 259 -16.59 16.77 24.86
C PHE A 259 -17.69 15.80 25.35
N GLU A 260 -17.36 14.61 25.87
CA GLU A 260 -18.37 13.73 26.45
C GLU A 260 -18.97 14.31 27.73
N LYS A 261 -20.29 14.18 27.89
CA LYS A 261 -21.01 14.49 29.14
C LYS A 261 -20.81 13.38 30.18
N LYS A 262 -19.55 13.15 30.56
CA LYS A 262 -19.11 12.13 31.53
C LYS A 262 -18.20 12.76 32.58
N GLY A 263 -18.15 12.13 33.76
CA GLY A 263 -17.27 12.57 34.85
C GLY A 263 -15.79 12.47 34.47
N VAL A 264 -14.94 13.27 35.11
CA VAL A 264 -13.50 13.36 34.82
C VAL A 264 -12.81 11.99 34.94
N ILE A 265 -13.18 11.17 35.93
CA ILE A 265 -12.63 9.82 36.13
C ILE A 265 -12.90 8.90 34.94
N ASP A 266 -14.12 8.91 34.38
CA ASP A 266 -14.47 8.10 33.20
C ASP A 266 -13.67 8.54 31.97
N LYS A 267 -13.44 9.86 31.82
CA LYS A 267 -12.61 10.40 30.74
C LYS A 267 -11.15 9.96 30.88
N ILE A 268 -10.59 10.06 32.09
CA ILE A 268 -9.23 9.60 32.37
C ILE A 268 -9.12 8.11 32.08
N LEU A 269 -10.03 7.28 32.58
CA LEU A 269 -10.00 5.83 32.37
C LEU A 269 -10.04 5.46 30.89
N LYS A 270 -10.95 6.05 30.11
CA LYS A 270 -11.06 5.80 28.67
C LYS A 270 -9.84 6.31 27.90
N GLY A 271 -9.31 7.47 28.27
CA GLY A 271 -8.11 8.06 27.69
C GLY A 271 -6.88 7.19 27.96
N SER A 272 -6.69 6.77 29.21
CA SER A 272 -5.63 5.84 29.59
C SER A 272 -5.75 4.50 28.85
N LEU A 273 -6.96 3.96 28.72
CA LEU A 273 -7.18 2.72 27.98
C LEU A 273 -6.84 2.87 26.49
N LEU A 274 -7.23 3.98 25.88
CA LEU A 274 -6.85 4.30 24.50
C LEU A 274 -5.31 4.32 24.36
N THR A 275 -4.61 5.05 25.22
CA THR A 275 -3.15 5.17 25.19
C THR A 275 -2.46 3.83 25.42
N VAL A 276 -2.90 3.06 26.41
CA VAL A 276 -2.35 1.72 26.69
C VAL A 276 -2.49 0.83 25.47
N PHE A 277 -3.67 0.82 24.83
CA PHE A 277 -3.88 -0.03 23.66
C PHE A 277 -3.19 0.49 22.39
N ILE A 278 -2.85 1.79 22.31
CA ILE A 278 -1.92 2.30 21.28
C ILE A 278 -0.53 1.70 21.50
N ILE A 279 -0.03 1.67 22.73
CA ILE A 279 1.28 1.08 23.07
C ILE A 279 1.28 -0.42 22.76
N VAL A 280 0.25 -1.14 23.20
CA VAL A 280 0.08 -2.58 22.92
C VAL A 280 -0.01 -2.85 21.42
N GLY A 281 -0.77 -2.03 20.68
CA GLY A 281 -0.89 -2.15 19.24
C GLY A 281 0.42 -1.86 18.51
N PHE A 282 1.20 -0.88 18.98
CA PHE A 282 2.52 -0.60 18.42
C PHE A 282 3.45 -1.80 18.64
N GLY A 283 3.36 -2.43 19.82
CA GLY A 283 4.01 -3.71 20.08
C GLY A 283 5.53 -3.58 20.19
N PRO A 284 6.28 -4.67 19.93
CA PRO A 284 7.74 -4.72 20.12
C PRO A 284 8.53 -3.65 19.35
N ARG A 285 8.03 -3.22 18.17
CA ARG A 285 8.70 -2.19 17.35
C ARG A 285 8.86 -0.86 18.08
N LEU A 286 8.04 -0.58 19.09
CA LEU A 286 8.20 0.60 19.94
C LEU A 286 9.61 0.71 20.52
N LEU A 287 10.24 -0.41 20.88
CA LEU A 287 11.59 -0.47 21.47
C LEU A 287 12.68 0.03 20.50
N PHE A 288 12.43 -0.08 19.20
CA PHE A 288 13.37 0.27 18.14
C PHE A 288 13.01 1.59 17.44
N THR A 289 12.03 2.32 17.95
CA THR A 289 11.52 3.53 17.33
C THR A 289 12.04 4.78 18.04
N SER A 290 13.03 5.44 17.44
CA SER A 290 13.44 6.78 17.89
C SER A 290 12.48 7.87 17.40
N PRO A 291 12.45 9.07 18.02
CA PRO A 291 11.67 10.20 17.51
C PRO A 291 12.02 10.55 16.06
N LYS A 292 13.31 10.45 15.69
CA LYS A 292 13.79 10.70 14.32
C LYS A 292 13.14 9.75 13.31
N ILE A 293 13.07 8.46 13.65
CA ILE A 293 12.43 7.43 12.82
C ILE A 293 10.92 7.65 12.78
N PHE A 294 10.29 7.88 13.93
CA PHE A 294 8.84 8.05 14.05
C PHE A 294 8.33 9.20 13.17
N PHE A 295 8.97 10.37 13.26
CA PHE A 295 8.61 11.56 12.49
C PHE A 295 9.26 11.61 11.10
N HIS A 296 10.07 10.61 10.75
CA HIS A 296 10.72 10.49 9.44
C HIS A 296 11.45 11.77 9.01
N THR A 297 12.15 12.41 9.95
CA THR A 297 12.68 13.78 9.77
C THR A 297 13.81 13.86 8.74
N ARG A 298 14.41 12.74 8.33
CA ARG A 298 15.45 12.70 7.27
C ARG A 298 14.94 13.21 5.91
N ARG A 299 13.63 13.15 5.66
CA ARG A 299 13.03 13.49 4.36
C ARG A 299 12.29 14.81 4.37
N LEU A 300 12.35 15.55 5.47
CA LEU A 300 11.94 16.94 5.45
C LEU A 300 13.00 17.70 4.65
N PRO A 301 12.64 18.44 3.58
CA PRO A 301 13.57 19.31 2.86
C PRO A 301 14.25 20.32 3.79
N ILE A 302 13.62 20.58 4.93
CA ILE A 302 14.08 21.43 6.02
C ILE A 302 15.43 20.94 6.56
N THR A 303 15.70 19.63 6.57
CA THR A 303 16.88 19.05 7.24
C THR A 303 18.18 19.22 6.46
N GLU A 304 18.14 19.26 5.13
CA GLU A 304 19.30 19.62 4.29
C GLU A 304 19.44 21.14 4.11
N LYS A 305 18.35 21.90 4.09
CA LYS A 305 18.38 23.35 3.83
C LYS A 305 18.56 24.24 5.06
N TYR A 306 18.37 23.75 6.29
CA TYR A 306 18.59 24.54 7.50
C TYR A 306 20.06 24.84 7.81
N GLN A 307 21.01 24.16 7.17
CA GLN A 307 22.42 24.52 7.28
C GLN A 307 22.74 25.84 6.54
N ASN A 308 21.90 26.27 5.60
CA ASN A 308 22.01 27.58 4.94
C ASN A 308 20.89 28.51 5.40
N SER A 309 21.22 29.39 6.34
CA SER A 309 20.36 30.32 7.07
C SER A 309 19.64 31.35 6.17
N SER A 310 18.45 31.02 5.64
CA SER A 310 17.45 32.02 5.19
C SER A 310 16.05 31.44 4.96
N PHE A 311 15.66 30.40 5.71
CA PHE A 311 14.38 29.72 5.49
C PHE A 311 13.13 30.54 5.86
N TRP A 312 13.25 31.67 6.56
CA TRP A 312 12.12 32.50 7.02
C TRP A 312 11.98 33.83 6.27
N THR A 313 12.21 33.83 4.95
CA THR A 313 11.86 34.96 4.09
C THR A 313 10.40 34.85 3.65
N SER A 314 9.73 35.96 3.33
CA SER A 314 8.37 35.93 2.77
C SER A 314 8.25 35.04 1.52
N GLN A 315 9.35 34.85 0.80
CA GLN A 315 9.44 34.02 -0.40
C GLN A 315 9.35 32.51 -0.12
N SER A 316 9.81 32.04 1.05
CA SER A 316 9.69 30.63 1.45
C SER A 316 8.26 30.27 1.87
N ALA A 317 7.56 31.18 2.56
CA ALA A 317 6.16 31.00 2.94
C ALA A 317 5.25 30.90 1.71
N LEU A 318 5.45 31.79 0.71
CA LEU A 318 4.73 31.73 -0.56
C LEU A 318 5.00 30.43 -1.31
N LYS A 319 6.25 29.94 -1.31
CA LYS A 319 6.60 28.64 -1.90
C LYS A 319 5.86 27.50 -1.18
N GLY A 320 5.83 27.48 0.14
CA GLY A 320 5.10 26.47 0.92
C GLY A 320 3.59 26.46 0.61
N ILE A 321 2.98 27.63 0.49
CA ILE A 321 1.56 27.77 0.10
C ILE A 321 1.34 27.22 -1.31
N ASN A 322 2.23 27.51 -2.26
CA ASN A 322 2.12 27.01 -3.63
C ASN A 322 2.26 25.48 -3.69
N LEU A 323 3.24 24.90 -2.99
CA LEU A 323 3.42 23.44 -2.89
C LEU A 323 2.19 22.77 -2.26
N TYR A 324 1.62 23.39 -1.22
CA TYR A 324 0.41 22.86 -0.59
C TYR A 324 -0.81 22.97 -1.52
N LYS A 325 -0.97 24.09 -2.24
CA LYS A 325 -2.02 24.25 -3.25
C LYS A 325 -1.91 23.19 -4.34
N GLU A 326 -0.72 22.98 -4.88
CA GLU A 326 -0.44 21.94 -5.87
C GLU A 326 -0.71 20.53 -5.30
N SER A 327 -0.38 20.30 -4.03
CA SER A 327 -0.70 19.04 -3.35
C SER A 327 -2.20 18.83 -3.17
N LEU A 328 -2.97 19.86 -2.82
CA LEU A 328 -4.43 19.78 -2.72
C LEU A 328 -5.09 19.53 -4.07
N LEU A 329 -4.51 20.07 -5.15
CA LEU A 329 -5.02 19.91 -6.50
C LEU A 329 -4.79 18.49 -7.05
N VAL A 330 -4.09 17.60 -6.34
CA VAL A 330 -3.83 16.21 -6.77
C VAL A 330 -5.11 15.39 -6.97
N PHE A 331 -6.21 15.76 -6.32
CA PHE A 331 -7.50 15.10 -6.53
C PHE A 331 -8.14 15.43 -7.89
N VAL A 332 -7.77 16.53 -8.53
CA VAL A 332 -8.57 17.12 -9.62
C VAL A 332 -7.76 17.57 -10.84
N SER A 333 -6.52 18.03 -10.67
CA SER A 333 -5.76 18.66 -11.75
C SER A 333 -4.25 18.57 -11.64
N ALA A 334 -3.67 18.51 -10.44
CA ALA A 334 -2.23 18.31 -10.29
C ALA A 334 -1.89 16.83 -10.48
N PRO A 335 -0.81 16.51 -11.20
CA PRO A 335 -0.41 15.14 -11.46
C PRO A 335 0.17 14.49 -10.20
N THR A 336 0.01 13.17 -10.07
CA THR A 336 0.88 12.36 -9.24
C THR A 336 2.23 12.14 -9.93
N ASN A 337 3.23 11.74 -9.18
CA ASN A 337 4.53 11.39 -9.73
C ASN A 337 5.17 10.23 -8.95
N PHE A 338 6.37 9.86 -9.40
CA PHE A 338 7.25 8.84 -8.82
C PHE A 338 7.13 7.45 -9.47
N TRP A 339 6.20 6.58 -9.05
CA TRP A 339 6.20 5.18 -9.53
C TRP A 339 5.27 4.90 -10.72
N TYR A 340 4.06 5.46 -10.72
CA TYR A 340 3.08 5.20 -11.76
C TYR A 340 3.18 6.24 -12.88
N SER A 341 3.51 5.75 -14.07
CA SER A 341 3.83 6.55 -15.25
C SER A 341 2.73 7.45 -15.79
N ASP A 342 1.46 7.18 -15.47
CA ASP A 342 0.36 7.93 -16.07
C ASP A 342 0.38 9.40 -15.65
N GLN A 343 1.02 9.71 -14.50
CA GLN A 343 1.26 11.07 -13.99
C GLN A 343 0.03 11.98 -14.13
N LYS A 344 -1.13 11.45 -13.72
CA LYS A 344 -2.41 12.16 -13.73
C LYS A 344 -2.85 12.49 -12.32
N PRO A 345 -3.84 13.37 -12.15
CA PRO A 345 -4.53 13.51 -10.87
C PRO A 345 -5.11 12.16 -10.43
N ILE A 346 -5.38 12.01 -9.13
CA ILE A 346 -5.99 10.79 -8.57
C ILE A 346 -7.30 10.47 -9.29
N PHE A 347 -8.09 11.47 -9.65
CA PHE A 347 -9.38 11.30 -10.32
C PHE A 347 -9.39 11.93 -11.70
N ASP A 348 -10.11 11.29 -12.62
CA ASP A 348 -10.44 11.87 -13.92
C ASP A 348 -11.51 12.98 -13.79
N TYR A 349 -11.78 13.73 -14.86
CA TYR A 349 -12.73 14.84 -14.81
C TYR A 349 -14.12 14.48 -14.29
N VAL A 350 -14.62 13.27 -14.57
CA VAL A 350 -15.95 12.83 -14.15
C VAL A 350 -15.95 12.52 -12.65
N THR A 351 -14.99 11.74 -12.19
CA THR A 351 -14.82 11.36 -10.78
C THR A 351 -14.41 12.55 -9.92
N SER A 352 -13.59 13.48 -10.41
CA SER A 352 -13.25 14.76 -9.77
C SER A 352 -14.47 15.65 -9.56
N SER A 353 -15.39 15.70 -10.53
CA SER A 353 -16.65 16.46 -10.38
C SER A 353 -17.50 15.90 -9.23
N LEU A 354 -17.62 14.57 -9.15
CA LEU A 354 -18.30 13.92 -8.02
C LEU A 354 -17.55 14.12 -6.70
N PHE A 355 -16.22 14.10 -6.71
CA PHE A 355 -15.41 14.39 -5.52
C PHE A 355 -15.69 15.80 -4.98
N ILE A 356 -15.72 16.83 -5.84
CA ILE A 356 -16.01 18.21 -5.44
C ILE A 356 -17.42 18.33 -4.84
N ILE A 357 -18.43 17.74 -5.48
CA ILE A 357 -19.82 17.71 -4.98
C ILE A 357 -19.89 16.95 -3.65
N GLY A 358 -19.16 15.85 -3.54
CA GLY A 358 -19.04 15.05 -2.32
C GLY A 358 -18.42 15.83 -1.17
N LEU A 359 -17.35 16.58 -1.43
CA LEU A 359 -16.68 17.43 -0.44
C LEU A 359 -17.60 18.54 0.05
N GLY A 360 -18.31 19.23 -0.87
CA GLY A 360 -19.34 20.19 -0.50
C GLY A 360 -20.44 19.57 0.37
N SER A 361 -20.93 18.40 -0.04
CA SER A 361 -21.94 17.64 0.73
C SER A 361 -21.46 17.23 2.12
N LEU A 362 -20.16 16.91 2.25
CA LEU A 362 -19.55 16.51 3.51
C LEU A 362 -19.45 17.69 4.49
N ILE A 363 -19.07 18.87 4.00
CA ILE A 363 -19.01 20.12 4.78
C ILE A 363 -20.41 20.50 5.31
N LEU A 364 -21.46 20.23 4.51
CA LEU A 364 -22.85 20.50 4.90
C LEU A 364 -23.39 19.50 5.93
N ARG A 365 -22.78 18.32 6.10
CA ARG A 365 -23.15 17.32 7.12
C ARG A 365 -22.67 17.76 8.51
N ARG A 366 -23.38 18.72 9.09
CA ARG A 366 -23.13 19.16 10.46
C ARG A 366 -23.38 18.02 11.45
N LYS A 367 -22.55 17.94 12.49
CA LYS A 367 -22.65 17.00 13.62
C LYS A 367 -22.40 15.52 13.27
N ASP A 368 -21.70 15.24 12.17
CA ASP A 368 -21.21 13.89 11.88
C ASP A 368 -19.70 13.78 12.14
N PRO A 369 -19.28 13.12 13.25
CA PRO A 369 -17.87 13.02 13.62
C PRO A 369 -16.95 12.46 12.54
N LEU A 370 -17.43 11.48 11.77
CA LEU A 370 -16.63 10.87 10.71
C LEU A 370 -16.41 11.85 9.54
N SER A 371 -17.41 12.69 9.24
CA SER A 371 -17.25 13.76 8.24
C SER A 371 -16.11 14.71 8.62
N TYR A 372 -15.98 15.09 9.89
CA TYR A 372 -14.87 15.97 10.33
C TYR A 372 -13.50 15.32 10.19
N VAL A 373 -13.37 14.03 10.52
CA VAL A 373 -12.13 13.27 10.33
C VAL A 373 -11.76 13.19 8.85
N VAL A 374 -12.72 12.82 7.99
CA VAL A 374 -12.49 12.71 6.54
C VAL A 374 -12.09 14.06 5.95
N ILE A 375 -12.74 15.16 6.33
CA ILE A 375 -12.35 16.52 5.92
C ILE A 375 -10.93 16.84 6.38
N ALA A 376 -10.61 16.61 7.66
CA ALA A 376 -9.27 16.87 8.18
C ALA A 376 -8.20 16.09 7.41
N LEU A 377 -8.44 14.83 7.08
CA LEU A 377 -7.49 14.03 6.31
C LEU A 377 -7.30 14.54 4.87
N ILE A 378 -8.38 14.99 4.21
CA ILE A 378 -8.31 15.58 2.85
C ILE A 378 -7.39 16.80 2.80
N PHE A 379 -7.34 17.60 3.87
CA PHE A 379 -6.50 18.80 3.93
C PHE A 379 -5.11 18.53 4.52
N ILE A 380 -5.00 17.71 5.56
CA ILE A 380 -3.73 17.53 6.27
C ILE A 380 -2.81 16.54 5.54
N VAL A 381 -3.32 15.46 4.93
CA VAL A 381 -2.47 14.47 4.26
C VAL A 381 -1.71 15.07 3.06
N PRO A 382 -2.32 15.87 2.17
CA PRO A 382 -1.56 16.56 1.11
C PRO A 382 -0.50 17.53 1.65
N LEU A 383 -0.69 18.11 2.84
CA LEU A 383 0.31 18.95 3.48
C LEU A 383 1.51 18.11 3.96
N THR A 384 1.25 17.04 4.72
CA THR A 384 2.31 16.30 5.42
C THR A 384 3.00 15.26 4.55
N ASN A 385 2.27 14.58 3.67
CA ASN A 385 2.78 13.45 2.88
C ASN A 385 3.23 13.87 1.47
N SER A 386 3.04 15.14 1.12
CA SER A 386 3.39 15.68 -0.18
C SER A 386 4.13 17.02 -0.03
N ALA A 387 3.43 18.10 0.34
CA ALA A 387 4.00 19.46 0.32
C ALA A 387 5.22 19.66 1.22
N PHE A 388 5.29 18.96 2.35
CA PHE A 388 6.43 19.01 3.29
C PHE A 388 7.53 17.99 3.01
N THR A 389 7.44 17.24 1.91
CA THR A 389 8.40 16.19 1.58
C THR A 389 9.32 16.60 0.43
N ASP A 390 10.35 15.78 0.17
CA ASP A 390 11.29 15.93 -0.95
C ASP A 390 10.63 15.84 -2.33
N VAL A 391 9.50 15.13 -2.45
CA VAL A 391 8.79 14.91 -3.72
C VAL A 391 7.31 15.23 -3.54
N ILE A 392 6.84 16.27 -4.24
CA ILE A 392 5.42 16.65 -4.26
C ILE A 392 4.59 15.57 -4.96
N ASN A 393 3.39 15.27 -4.49
CA ASN A 393 2.43 14.34 -5.09
C ASN A 393 2.99 12.93 -5.40
N SER A 394 3.97 12.51 -4.60
CA SER A 394 4.54 11.17 -4.70
C SER A 394 3.46 10.13 -4.38
N ASP A 395 3.10 9.37 -5.41
CA ASP A 395 1.94 8.47 -5.45
C ASP A 395 1.91 7.45 -4.29
N HIS A 396 3.03 6.84 -3.94
CA HIS A 396 3.12 5.89 -2.83
C HIS A 396 2.82 6.55 -1.46
N ARG A 397 3.17 7.82 -1.29
CA ARG A 397 3.03 8.56 -0.01
C ARG A 397 1.63 9.10 0.23
N ILE A 398 0.93 9.43 -0.86
CA ILE A 398 -0.45 9.92 -0.82
C ILE A 398 -1.48 8.78 -0.92
N SER A 399 -1.05 7.52 -0.87
CA SER A 399 -1.95 6.35 -0.87
C SER A 399 -3.08 6.37 0.16
N PRO A 400 -2.98 6.99 1.36
CA PRO A 400 -4.13 7.19 2.23
C PRO A 400 -5.28 7.97 1.58
N LEU A 401 -5.01 8.81 0.59
CA LEU A 401 -6.01 9.61 -0.12
C LEU A 401 -6.90 8.77 -1.06
N TYR A 402 -6.45 7.59 -1.50
CA TYR A 402 -7.21 6.74 -2.42
C TYR A 402 -8.56 6.31 -1.83
N PRO A 403 -8.62 5.69 -0.64
CA PRO A 403 -9.89 5.34 -0.03
C PRO A 403 -10.66 6.58 0.37
N ILE A 404 -10.01 7.60 0.94
CA ILE A 404 -10.66 8.85 1.39
C ILE A 404 -11.39 9.52 0.23
N GLY A 405 -10.71 9.73 -0.89
CA GLY A 405 -11.30 10.33 -2.09
C GLY A 405 -12.44 9.47 -2.63
N SER A 406 -12.29 8.16 -2.65
CA SER A 406 -13.33 7.23 -3.12
C SER A 406 -14.59 7.28 -2.24
N LEU A 407 -14.45 7.42 -0.92
CA LEU A 407 -15.58 7.67 0.00
C LEU A 407 -16.33 8.95 -0.39
N VAL A 408 -15.60 10.03 -0.64
CA VAL A 408 -16.16 11.34 -1.00
C VAL A 408 -16.85 11.29 -2.37
N VAL A 409 -16.26 10.62 -3.37
CA VAL A 409 -16.89 10.40 -4.69
C VAL A 409 -18.25 9.71 -4.54
N GLY A 410 -18.35 8.66 -3.70
CA GLY A 410 -19.63 7.99 -3.45
C GLY A 410 -20.66 8.84 -2.71
N ILE A 411 -20.21 9.77 -1.84
CA ILE A 411 -21.09 10.77 -1.23
C ILE A 411 -21.61 11.74 -2.31
N GLY A 412 -20.75 12.23 -3.19
CA GLY A 412 -21.11 13.13 -4.28
C GLY A 412 -22.07 12.50 -5.29
N GLY A 413 -21.79 11.25 -5.70
CA GLY A 413 -22.69 10.49 -6.57
C GLY A 413 -24.08 10.34 -5.96
N TYR A 414 -24.19 10.01 -4.67
CA TYR A 414 -25.49 9.95 -4.01
C TYR A 414 -26.15 11.32 -3.84
N ALA A 415 -25.37 12.39 -3.61
CA ALA A 415 -25.89 13.75 -3.49
C ALA A 415 -26.58 14.22 -4.78
N ILE A 416 -26.17 13.71 -5.95
CA ILE A 416 -26.89 13.91 -7.21
C ILE A 416 -28.13 13.01 -7.27
N LEU A 417 -27.95 11.71 -7.01
CA LEU A 417 -29.01 10.71 -7.16
C LEU A 417 -30.23 10.98 -6.27
N GLN A 418 -30.06 11.58 -5.09
CA GLN A 418 -31.17 11.85 -4.17
C GLN A 418 -32.22 12.82 -4.73
N TYR A 419 -31.87 13.66 -5.70
CA TYR A 419 -32.82 14.56 -6.39
C TYR A 419 -33.69 13.83 -7.41
N ILE A 420 -33.37 12.58 -7.74
CA ILE A 420 -34.10 11.77 -8.72
C ILE A 420 -35.16 10.94 -7.99
N LYS A 421 -36.43 11.30 -8.20
CA LYS A 421 -37.58 10.64 -7.56
C LYS A 421 -37.67 9.15 -7.92
N SER A 422 -37.52 8.81 -9.21
CA SER A 422 -37.63 7.43 -9.70
C SER A 422 -36.48 6.55 -9.20
N VAL A 423 -36.81 5.48 -8.49
CA VAL A 423 -35.84 4.45 -8.04
C VAL A 423 -35.19 3.76 -9.25
N LYS A 424 -35.96 3.48 -10.30
CA LYS A 424 -35.45 2.86 -11.54
C LYS A 424 -34.39 3.75 -12.20
N MET A 425 -34.67 5.06 -12.29
CA MET A 425 -33.73 6.01 -12.88
C MET A 425 -32.45 6.15 -12.05
N ARG A 426 -32.56 6.15 -10.71
CA ARG A 426 -31.37 6.16 -9.84
C ARG A 426 -30.46 4.96 -10.08
N TRP A 427 -31.05 3.76 -10.20
CA TRP A 427 -30.30 2.55 -10.53
C TRP A 427 -29.70 2.60 -11.93
N LEU A 428 -30.44 3.05 -12.93
CA LEU A 428 -29.94 3.19 -14.30
C LEU A 428 -28.68 4.07 -14.34
N LEU A 429 -28.73 5.26 -13.72
CA LEU A 429 -27.57 6.16 -13.67
C LEU A 429 -26.41 5.57 -12.86
N THR A 430 -26.71 4.85 -11.77
CA THR A 430 -25.66 4.16 -11.00
C THR A 430 -24.99 3.08 -11.85
N VAL A 431 -25.76 2.30 -12.62
CA VAL A 431 -25.23 1.25 -13.51
C VAL A 431 -24.39 1.88 -14.63
N ILE A 432 -24.86 2.95 -15.28
CA ILE A 432 -24.09 3.67 -16.31
C ILE A 432 -22.76 4.15 -15.74
N PHE A 433 -22.77 4.74 -14.54
CA PHE A 433 -21.55 5.21 -13.91
C PHE A 433 -20.61 4.05 -13.51
N VAL A 434 -21.15 2.93 -13.01
CA VAL A 434 -20.37 1.73 -12.72
C VAL A 434 -19.75 1.15 -14.00
N LEU A 435 -20.48 1.13 -15.12
CA LEU A 435 -19.93 0.68 -16.41
C LEU A 435 -18.79 1.59 -16.89
N TYR A 436 -18.95 2.91 -16.74
CA TYR A 436 -17.88 3.87 -16.99
C TYR A 436 -16.64 3.58 -16.13
N LEU A 437 -16.81 3.32 -14.84
CA LEU A 437 -15.69 2.97 -13.96
C LEU A 437 -15.05 1.63 -14.36
N LEU A 438 -15.85 0.61 -14.69
CA LEU A 438 -15.32 -0.69 -15.15
C LEU A 438 -14.53 -0.58 -16.44
N TYR A 439 -14.90 0.34 -17.34
CA TYR A 439 -14.11 0.64 -18.53
C TYR A 439 -12.69 1.13 -18.18
N GLN A 440 -12.49 1.81 -17.04
CA GLN A 440 -11.15 2.21 -16.59
C GLN A 440 -10.24 1.01 -16.28
N VAL A 441 -10.79 -0.13 -15.86
CA VAL A 441 -10.01 -1.37 -15.66
C VAL A 441 -9.49 -1.88 -17.00
N GLN A 442 -10.35 -1.90 -18.02
CA GLN A 442 -9.93 -2.28 -19.37
C GLN A 442 -8.87 -1.32 -19.90
N PHE A 443 -9.07 -0.02 -19.73
CA PHE A 443 -8.12 1.03 -20.12
C PHE A 443 -6.75 0.86 -19.44
N PHE A 444 -6.75 0.51 -18.15
CA PHE A 444 -5.52 0.24 -17.38
C PHE A 444 -4.71 -0.92 -17.99
N PHE A 445 -5.36 -2.04 -18.34
CA PHE A 445 -4.67 -3.20 -18.93
C PHE A 445 -4.39 -3.05 -20.43
N SER A 446 -5.18 -2.29 -21.18
CA SER A 446 -4.96 -2.10 -22.61
C SER A 446 -3.79 -1.17 -22.87
N ASN A 447 -3.71 -0.06 -22.12
CA ASN A 447 -2.69 0.97 -22.33
C ASN A 447 -1.36 0.66 -21.67
N GLN A 448 -1.35 -0.29 -20.72
CA GLN A 448 -0.13 -0.77 -20.10
C GLN A 448 0.72 0.37 -19.55
N LYS A 449 0.09 1.36 -18.91
CA LYS A 449 0.80 2.56 -18.46
C LYS A 449 2.00 2.18 -17.59
N ALA A 450 1.85 1.20 -16.70
CA ALA A 450 2.96 0.74 -15.85
C ALA A 450 4.24 0.36 -16.61
N GLU A 451 4.10 -0.08 -17.87
CA GLU A 451 5.21 -0.45 -18.75
C GLU A 451 5.92 0.74 -19.43
N LEU A 452 5.28 1.91 -19.52
CA LEU A 452 5.79 3.08 -20.26
C LEU A 452 7.02 3.75 -19.65
N THR A 453 7.17 3.67 -18.32
CA THR A 453 8.29 4.31 -17.61
C THR A 453 9.50 3.39 -17.51
N SER A 454 9.31 2.09 -17.73
CA SER A 454 10.40 1.15 -17.66
C SER A 454 11.28 1.30 -18.88
N ASP A 455 12.57 1.56 -18.62
CA ASP A 455 13.57 1.60 -19.68
C ASP A 455 13.69 0.23 -20.35
N LYS A 456 14.07 0.21 -21.63
CA LYS A 456 14.34 -1.02 -22.39
C LYS A 456 15.32 -1.92 -21.65
N SER A 457 16.29 -1.34 -20.95
CA SER A 457 17.23 -2.06 -20.11
C SER A 457 16.54 -2.88 -19.00
N GLU A 458 15.49 -2.37 -18.38
CA GLU A 458 14.74 -3.08 -17.34
C GLU A 458 14.00 -4.30 -17.87
N TYR A 459 13.37 -4.18 -19.05
CA TYR A 459 12.76 -5.33 -19.73
C TYR A 459 13.79 -6.38 -20.07
N LEU A 460 14.89 -5.96 -20.69
CA LEU A 460 15.93 -6.85 -21.14
C LEU A 460 16.57 -7.60 -19.95
N HIS A 461 16.77 -6.92 -18.83
CA HIS A 461 17.22 -7.51 -17.58
C HIS A 461 16.24 -8.53 -17.01
N MET A 462 14.96 -8.19 -16.93
CA MET A 462 13.93 -9.11 -16.43
C MET A 462 13.72 -10.31 -17.36
N GLN A 463 13.82 -10.12 -18.67
CA GLN A 463 13.80 -11.22 -19.65
C GLN A 463 15.00 -12.13 -19.50
N MET A 464 16.20 -11.57 -19.30
CA MET A 464 17.41 -12.33 -19.00
C MET A 464 17.20 -13.18 -17.73
N ILE A 465 16.68 -12.59 -16.65
CA ILE A 465 16.37 -13.31 -15.41
C ILE A 465 15.43 -14.49 -15.68
N TYR A 466 14.30 -14.26 -16.36
CA TYR A 466 13.33 -15.32 -16.63
C TYR A 466 13.86 -16.38 -17.59
N LEU A 467 14.70 -16.01 -18.55
CA LEU A 467 15.40 -16.96 -19.42
C LEU A 467 16.33 -17.86 -18.60
N LEU A 468 17.14 -17.28 -17.71
CA LEU A 468 18.07 -18.01 -16.85
C LEU A 468 17.33 -18.95 -15.88
N GLN A 469 16.22 -18.49 -15.28
CA GLN A 469 15.35 -19.33 -14.45
C GLN A 469 14.76 -20.50 -15.26
N LYS A 470 14.19 -20.23 -16.44
CA LYS A 470 13.58 -21.26 -17.30
C LYS A 470 14.57 -22.33 -17.76
N ARG A 471 15.85 -21.98 -17.85
CA ARG A 471 16.95 -22.86 -18.30
C ARG A 471 17.72 -23.51 -17.15
N ASN A 472 17.32 -23.29 -15.89
CA ASN A 472 17.98 -23.85 -14.70
C ASN A 472 19.47 -23.48 -14.56
N TYR A 473 19.83 -22.23 -14.87
CA TYR A 473 21.19 -21.72 -14.65
C TYR A 473 21.47 -21.26 -13.20
N GLN A 474 20.54 -21.49 -12.27
CA GLN A 474 20.70 -21.11 -10.87
C GLN A 474 21.88 -21.84 -10.21
N GLY A 475 22.62 -21.12 -9.35
CA GLY A 475 23.80 -21.66 -8.67
C GLY A 475 25.05 -21.77 -9.55
N ARG A 476 25.08 -21.12 -10.72
CA ARG A 476 26.20 -21.16 -11.67
C ARG A 476 26.87 -19.80 -11.80
N LYS A 477 28.11 -19.81 -12.27
CA LYS A 477 28.78 -18.62 -12.79
C LYS A 477 28.25 -18.33 -14.19
N ILE A 478 27.82 -17.10 -14.43
CA ILE A 478 27.24 -16.66 -15.69
C ILE A 478 27.95 -15.39 -16.14
N CYS A 479 28.49 -15.38 -17.35
CA CYS A 479 28.97 -14.17 -17.99
C CYS A 479 27.88 -13.61 -18.90
N VAL A 480 27.54 -12.33 -18.72
CA VAL A 480 26.62 -11.59 -19.59
C VAL A 480 27.42 -10.51 -20.30
N VAL A 481 27.54 -10.66 -21.62
CA VAL A 481 28.16 -9.67 -22.51
C VAL A 481 27.06 -8.83 -23.15
N SER A 482 27.18 -7.51 -23.06
CA SER A 482 26.19 -6.54 -23.53
C SER A 482 26.88 -5.28 -24.10
N SER A 483 26.12 -4.28 -24.51
CA SER A 483 26.68 -2.95 -24.77
C SER A 483 27.26 -2.32 -23.50
N GLU A 484 28.10 -1.30 -23.64
CA GLU A 484 28.68 -0.60 -22.49
C GLU A 484 27.61 0.08 -21.62
N GLU A 485 26.61 0.70 -22.25
CA GLU A 485 25.50 1.35 -21.56
C GLU A 485 24.66 0.34 -20.78
N LEU A 486 24.26 -0.76 -21.41
CA LEU A 486 23.45 -1.80 -20.76
C LEU A 486 24.21 -2.48 -19.62
N SER A 487 25.51 -2.76 -19.81
CA SER A 487 26.37 -3.31 -18.76
C SER A 487 26.45 -2.36 -17.57
N ARG A 488 26.53 -1.04 -17.79
CA ARG A 488 26.53 -0.03 -16.74
C ARG A 488 25.21 0.01 -16.00
N ASN A 489 24.08 0.01 -16.72
CA ASN A 489 22.75 -0.02 -16.11
C ASN A 489 22.57 -1.30 -15.27
N PHE A 490 23.02 -2.46 -15.76
CA PHE A 490 22.92 -3.72 -15.02
C PHE A 490 23.78 -3.75 -13.74
N GLN A 491 24.75 -2.86 -13.59
CA GLN A 491 25.53 -2.72 -12.34
C GLN A 491 24.82 -1.89 -11.27
N GLU A 492 23.74 -1.17 -11.61
CA GLU A 492 22.99 -0.39 -10.64
C GLU A 492 22.41 -1.27 -9.52
N LEU A 493 22.27 -0.66 -8.35
CA LEU A 493 21.88 -1.36 -7.11
C LEU A 493 20.61 -2.19 -7.30
N HIS A 494 19.60 -1.63 -7.96
CA HIS A 494 18.31 -2.29 -8.11
C HIS A 494 18.33 -3.50 -9.05
N HIS A 495 19.13 -3.46 -10.12
CA HIS A 495 19.34 -4.62 -10.99
C HIS A 495 20.14 -5.71 -10.29
N ARG A 496 21.08 -5.33 -9.43
CA ARG A 496 21.78 -6.27 -8.55
C ARG A 496 20.80 -6.92 -7.56
N GLU A 497 19.95 -6.15 -6.91
CA GLU A 497 18.92 -6.65 -5.98
C GLU A 497 17.95 -7.63 -6.67
N GLN A 498 17.51 -7.32 -7.90
CA GLN A 498 16.71 -8.23 -8.71
C GLN A 498 17.44 -9.55 -8.99
N ARG A 499 18.71 -9.52 -9.39
CA ARG A 499 19.50 -10.75 -9.61
C ARG A 499 19.65 -11.56 -8.33
N GLU A 500 20.01 -10.92 -7.22
CA GLU A 500 20.16 -11.58 -5.91
C GLU A 500 18.85 -12.29 -5.48
N TYR A 501 17.69 -11.71 -5.83
CA TYR A 501 16.39 -12.28 -5.47
C TYR A 501 15.97 -13.43 -6.39
N PHE A 502 16.00 -13.20 -7.71
CA PHE A 502 15.46 -14.13 -8.69
C PHE A 502 16.44 -15.26 -9.06
N LEU A 503 17.74 -15.02 -8.91
CA LEU A 503 18.82 -15.95 -9.26
C LEU A 503 19.77 -16.12 -8.06
N PRO A 504 19.30 -16.62 -6.90
CA PRO A 504 20.18 -16.84 -5.76
C PRO A 504 21.31 -17.79 -6.13
N ASP A 505 22.44 -17.62 -5.44
CA ASP A 505 23.68 -18.38 -5.63
C ASP A 505 24.29 -18.29 -7.05
N THR A 506 23.76 -17.43 -7.92
CA THR A 506 24.23 -17.25 -9.29
C THR A 506 25.17 -16.05 -9.34
N GLU A 507 26.44 -16.29 -9.62
CA GLU A 507 27.42 -15.22 -9.82
C GLU A 507 27.32 -14.71 -11.25
N VAL A 508 26.77 -13.51 -11.42
CA VAL A 508 26.62 -12.87 -12.73
C VAL A 508 27.75 -11.86 -12.95
N PHE A 509 28.66 -12.20 -13.86
CA PHE A 509 29.72 -11.34 -14.36
C PHE A 509 29.18 -10.52 -15.53
N LEU A 510 29.42 -9.21 -15.51
CA LEU A 510 29.00 -8.30 -16.58
C LEU A 510 30.23 -7.88 -17.38
N SER A 511 30.17 -8.04 -18.69
CA SER A 511 31.17 -7.57 -19.63
C SER A 511 30.51 -6.74 -20.73
N SER A 512 31.27 -5.82 -21.32
CA SER A 512 30.81 -4.90 -22.34
C SER A 512 31.58 -5.08 -23.64
N ASP A 513 30.89 -5.07 -24.77
CA ASP A 513 31.44 -5.06 -26.13
C ASP A 513 30.83 -3.88 -26.89
N THR A 514 31.66 -2.89 -27.23
CA THR A 514 31.23 -1.64 -27.88
C THR A 514 30.63 -1.83 -29.27
N ARG A 515 30.79 -3.02 -29.87
CA ARG A 515 30.21 -3.38 -31.17
C ARG A 515 28.77 -3.90 -31.06
N ARG A 516 28.21 -4.05 -29.86
CA ARG A 516 26.89 -4.64 -29.61
C ARG A 516 25.80 -3.59 -29.52
N GLU A 517 24.64 -3.93 -30.05
CA GLU A 517 23.41 -3.15 -29.92
C GLU A 517 22.76 -3.38 -28.53
N ASP A 518 22.00 -2.40 -28.04
CA ASP A 518 21.40 -2.40 -26.69
C ASP A 518 20.26 -3.42 -26.49
N ASN A 519 19.89 -4.16 -27.54
CA ASN A 519 18.87 -5.21 -27.54
C ASN A 519 19.45 -6.62 -27.68
N VAL A 520 20.79 -6.75 -27.64
CA VAL A 520 21.50 -8.01 -27.77
C VAL A 520 22.20 -8.35 -26.47
N LEU A 521 21.90 -9.53 -25.92
CA LEU A 521 22.62 -10.12 -24.79
C LEU A 521 23.29 -11.42 -25.22
N ILE A 522 24.52 -11.62 -24.76
CA ILE A 522 25.23 -12.89 -24.90
C ILE A 522 25.51 -13.44 -23.51
N ILE A 523 25.12 -14.68 -23.29
CA ILE A 523 25.09 -15.33 -21.98
C ILE A 523 25.90 -16.61 -22.07
N TYR A 524 27.01 -16.68 -21.35
CA TYR A 524 27.85 -17.87 -21.25
C TYR A 524 27.82 -18.44 -19.84
N GLN A 525 27.93 -19.76 -19.73
CA GLN A 525 28.22 -20.39 -18.45
C GLN A 525 29.72 -20.28 -18.15
N GLY A 526 30.07 -19.62 -17.05
CA GLY A 526 31.44 -19.40 -16.61
C GLY A 526 31.72 -17.95 -16.26
N GLU A 527 33.00 -17.64 -16.11
CA GLU A 527 33.49 -16.26 -15.96
C GLU A 527 33.64 -15.60 -17.34
N CYS A 528 33.64 -14.27 -17.37
CA CYS A 528 33.88 -13.53 -18.60
C CYS A 528 35.36 -13.65 -19.00
N ILE A 529 35.68 -14.61 -19.87
CA ILE A 529 37.00 -14.75 -20.49
C ILE A 529 36.96 -14.09 -21.88
N GLU A 530 38.04 -13.44 -22.31
CA GLU A 530 38.16 -12.70 -23.59
C GLU A 530 37.95 -13.53 -24.87
N TYR A 531 37.53 -14.80 -24.79
CA TYR A 531 37.35 -15.64 -25.96
C TYR A 531 36.10 -15.24 -26.75
N HIS A 532 36.28 -15.04 -28.06
CA HIS A 532 35.22 -15.04 -29.06
C HIS A 532 34.61 -16.44 -29.15
N LEU A 533 33.73 -16.78 -28.22
CA LEU A 533 32.87 -17.95 -28.36
C LEU A 533 31.74 -17.57 -29.32
N ASP A 534 31.57 -18.37 -30.38
CA ASP A 534 30.41 -18.25 -31.24
C ASP A 534 29.20 -18.87 -30.51
N PRO A 535 28.16 -18.09 -30.18
CA PRO A 535 27.04 -18.60 -29.42
C PRO A 535 26.31 -19.72 -30.16
N ILE A 536 26.05 -20.82 -29.47
CA ILE A 536 25.50 -22.05 -30.07
C ILE A 536 23.97 -21.92 -30.26
N ASN A 537 23.29 -21.22 -29.37
CA ASN A 537 21.84 -21.08 -29.38
C ASN A 537 21.39 -19.62 -29.43
N ILE A 538 20.26 -19.39 -30.10
CA ILE A 538 19.62 -18.08 -30.21
C ILE A 538 18.20 -18.18 -29.68
N PHE A 539 17.87 -17.38 -28.68
CA PHE A 539 16.50 -17.12 -28.25
C PHE A 539 16.09 -15.71 -28.69
N LYS A 540 15.16 -15.66 -29.64
CA LYS A 540 14.60 -14.39 -30.13
C LYS A 540 13.24 -14.16 -29.49
N LEU A 541 13.10 -13.10 -28.70
CA LEU A 541 11.79 -12.64 -28.25
C LEU A 541 11.23 -11.67 -29.28
N LYS A 542 10.18 -12.11 -29.98
CA LYS A 542 9.42 -11.23 -30.87
C LYS A 542 8.37 -10.47 -30.09
N CYS A 543 8.44 -9.15 -30.14
CA CYS A 543 7.43 -8.28 -29.55
C CYS A 543 6.20 -8.20 -30.46
N ASN A 544 5.10 -8.78 -29.99
CA ASN A 544 3.82 -8.84 -30.71
C ASN A 544 2.64 -8.74 -29.73
N GLU A 545 1.41 -8.64 -30.26
CA GLU A 545 0.21 -8.50 -29.42
C GLU A 545 0.03 -9.63 -28.39
N SER A 546 0.46 -10.86 -28.72
CA SER A 546 0.36 -12.00 -27.79
C SER A 546 1.30 -11.89 -26.58
N ASN A 547 2.40 -11.14 -26.69
CA ASN A 547 3.41 -10.95 -25.64
C ASN A 547 3.49 -9.50 -25.17
N LYS A 548 2.44 -8.70 -25.38
CA LYS A 548 2.48 -7.25 -25.19
C LYS A 548 2.98 -6.77 -23.82
N PHE A 549 2.71 -7.51 -22.74
CA PHE A 549 3.19 -7.16 -21.39
C PHE A 549 4.70 -7.42 -21.22
N MET A 550 5.24 -8.39 -21.95
CA MET A 550 6.64 -8.81 -21.84
C MET A 550 7.60 -7.90 -22.62
N CYS A 551 7.07 -6.90 -23.31
CA CYS A 551 7.81 -6.03 -24.20
C CYS A 551 7.65 -4.56 -23.81
N PRO A 552 8.67 -3.72 -24.08
CA PRO A 552 8.51 -2.28 -23.96
C PRO A 552 7.39 -1.80 -24.88
N HIS A 553 6.70 -0.74 -24.45
CA HIS A 553 5.46 -0.27 -25.10
C HIS A 553 5.60 0.02 -26.59
N ASP A 554 6.77 0.50 -27.02
CA ASP A 554 7.03 0.90 -28.40
C ASP A 554 7.07 -0.31 -29.36
N ASN A 555 7.09 -1.56 -28.86
CA ASN A 555 7.04 -2.81 -29.64
C ASN A 555 8.08 -2.97 -30.77
N GLU A 556 9.00 -2.03 -30.94
CA GLU A 556 9.89 -1.95 -32.11
C GLU A 556 11.21 -2.72 -31.95
N VAL A 557 11.46 -3.33 -30.79
CA VAL A 557 12.74 -3.97 -30.49
C VAL A 557 12.56 -5.44 -30.20
N ASP A 558 12.93 -6.28 -31.16
CA ASP A 558 13.15 -7.71 -30.91
C ASP A 558 14.40 -7.86 -30.01
N PHE A 559 14.29 -8.65 -28.94
CA PHE A 559 15.44 -8.99 -28.10
C PHE A 559 16.09 -10.28 -28.57
N TYR A 560 17.42 -10.28 -28.62
CA TYR A 560 18.21 -11.43 -29.03
C TYR A 560 19.10 -11.88 -27.88
N PHE A 561 18.89 -13.11 -27.43
CA PHE A 561 19.68 -13.75 -26.40
C PHE A 561 20.48 -14.88 -27.04
N TYR A 562 21.78 -14.70 -27.08
CA TYR A 562 22.75 -15.69 -27.55
C TYR A 562 23.28 -16.43 -26.34
N TYR A 563 23.23 -17.77 -26.32
CA TYR A 563 23.66 -18.52 -25.14
C TYR A 563 24.27 -19.89 -25.47
N GLU A 564 25.12 -20.35 -24.56
CA GLU A 564 25.78 -21.67 -24.57
C GLU A 564 25.22 -22.62 -23.51
#